data_AF-A0A2V7W401-F1
#
_entry.id   AF-A0A2V7W401-F1
#
_cell.length_a   1.000
_cell.length_b   1.000
_cell.length_c   1.000
_cell.angle_alpha   90.00
_cell.angle_beta   90.00
_cell.angle_gamma   90.00
#
_symmetry.space_group_name_H-M   'P 1'
#
loop_
_entity.id
_entity.type
_entity.pdbx_description
1 polymer ?
#
loop_
_entity_poly.entity_id
_entity_poly.type
_entity_poly.pdbx_seq_one_letter_code
_entity_poly.pdbx_strand_id
1 'polypeptide(L)'
;MRRLTFTVPFLLFAVSVAGQQPAKQPWEWTLDERLAVRLDPASIAKREQRQQGMRQQTAGEPLSKKERQSPQKHSIDGSENPELLLPHELFDGLITGFVPDDFRRRHQRENFRRGIIATGFEEEEFWSTLRSASATYIDNYAYPVPGTKPPPIPGVRWTMCREAFLALNRARQAFGKEKFDRFLYEFVAPTTQVGYGTNAADPAADLRFVEEGCN
;
A
#
# COMPACT_ATOMS: atom_id res chain seq x y z
N MET A 1 -51.88 15.09 -60.35
CA MET A 1 -51.21 14.16 -59.43
C MET A 1 -50.54 14.96 -58.32
N ARG A 2 -51.10 14.98 -57.10
CA ARG A 2 -50.54 15.68 -55.93
C ARG A 2 -49.75 14.68 -55.08
N ARG A 3 -48.46 14.95 -54.81
CA ARG A 3 -47.62 14.15 -53.92
C ARG A 3 -47.69 14.75 -52.51
N LEU A 4 -48.07 13.93 -51.52
CA LEU A 4 -48.05 14.25 -50.09
C LEU A 4 -46.66 13.88 -49.54
N THR A 5 -45.93 14.88 -49.04
CA THR A 5 -44.67 14.71 -48.31
C THR A 5 -44.97 14.61 -46.82
N PHE A 6 -44.69 13.45 -46.21
CA PHE A 6 -44.73 13.26 -44.77
C PHE A 6 -43.36 13.58 -44.18
N THR A 7 -43.30 14.59 -43.32
CA THR A 7 -42.12 14.96 -42.55
C THR A 7 -42.18 14.24 -41.22
N VAL A 8 -41.33 13.22 -41.02
CA VAL A 8 -41.21 12.50 -39.75
C VAL A 8 -40.21 13.26 -38.87
N PRO A 9 -40.60 13.72 -37.66
CA PRO A 9 -39.68 14.40 -36.76
C PRO A 9 -38.71 13.39 -36.15
N PHE A 10 -37.42 13.58 -36.42
CA PHE A 10 -36.35 12.80 -35.81
C PHE A 10 -36.09 13.35 -34.41
N LEU A 11 -36.58 12.65 -33.38
CA LEU A 11 -36.23 12.93 -31.98
C LEU A 11 -34.81 12.41 -31.72
N LEU A 12 -33.85 13.33 -31.64
CA LEU A 12 -32.49 13.06 -31.18
C LEU A 12 -32.49 12.81 -29.67
N PHE A 13 -32.43 11.55 -29.26
CA PHE A 13 -32.12 11.18 -27.88
C PHE A 13 -30.61 11.32 -27.65
N ALA A 14 -30.22 12.33 -26.88
CA ALA A 14 -28.86 12.45 -26.36
C ALA A 14 -28.66 11.38 -25.27
N VAL A 15 -28.01 10.27 -25.62
CA VAL A 15 -27.57 9.27 -24.64
C VAL A 15 -26.39 9.87 -23.89
N SER A 16 -26.64 10.36 -22.68
CA SER A 16 -25.56 10.71 -21.74
C SER A 16 -24.89 9.42 -21.31
N VAL A 17 -23.81 9.05 -22.00
CA VAL A 17 -22.87 8.06 -21.49
C VAL A 17 -22.29 8.67 -20.22
N ALA A 18 -22.70 8.17 -19.06
CA ALA A 18 -22.07 8.54 -17.80
C ALA A 18 -20.58 8.22 -17.94
N GLY A 19 -19.78 9.26 -18.17
CA GLY A 19 -18.37 9.15 -18.43
C GLY A 19 -17.71 8.49 -17.23
N GLN A 20 -17.26 7.24 -17.41
CA GLN A 20 -16.40 6.57 -16.45
C GLN A 20 -15.17 7.45 -16.31
N GLN A 21 -15.07 8.17 -15.18
CA GLN A 21 -13.86 8.92 -14.87
C GLN A 21 -12.68 7.96 -14.96
N PRO A 22 -11.56 8.37 -15.58
CA PRO A 22 -10.38 7.52 -15.62
C PRO A 22 -10.04 7.10 -14.19
N ALA A 23 -9.78 5.81 -14.00
CA ALA A 23 -9.42 5.29 -12.70
C ALA A 23 -8.16 6.06 -12.22
N LYS A 24 -8.28 6.68 -11.04
CA LYS A 24 -7.16 7.37 -10.37
C LYS A 24 -5.99 6.40 -10.23
N GLN A 25 -4.78 6.89 -10.48
CA GLN A 25 -3.57 6.12 -10.21
C GLN A 25 -3.41 5.89 -8.70
N PRO A 26 -2.80 4.78 -8.24
CA PRO A 26 -2.75 4.44 -6.83
C PRO A 26 -2.13 5.51 -5.90
N TRP A 27 -1.20 6.32 -6.41
CA TRP A 27 -0.57 7.42 -5.67
C TRP A 27 -1.40 8.72 -5.63
N GLU A 28 -2.48 8.80 -6.40
CA GLU A 28 -3.39 9.96 -6.46
C GLU A 28 -4.54 9.85 -5.45
N TRP A 29 -4.69 8.69 -4.80
CA TRP A 29 -5.74 8.47 -3.80
C TRP A 29 -5.42 9.22 -2.51
N THR A 30 -6.40 9.96 -2.02
CA THR A 30 -6.33 10.56 -0.68
C THR A 30 -6.38 9.51 0.41
N LEU A 31 -5.96 9.89 1.62
CA LEU A 31 -6.04 9.01 2.79
C LEU A 31 -7.48 8.58 3.07
N ASP A 32 -8.45 9.49 3.00
CA ASP A 32 -9.85 9.17 3.28
C ASP A 32 -10.46 8.22 2.24
N GLU A 33 -10.17 8.43 0.94
CA GLU A 33 -10.62 7.51 -0.11
C GLU A 33 -10.05 6.11 0.10
N ARG A 34 -8.76 6.04 0.43
CA ARG A 34 -8.05 4.79 0.71
C ARG A 34 -8.67 4.06 1.89
N LEU A 35 -8.89 4.75 3.00
CA LEU A 35 -9.47 4.16 4.21
C LEU A 35 -10.92 3.75 4.00
N ALA A 36 -11.71 4.53 3.25
CA ALA A 36 -13.09 4.19 2.93
C ALA A 36 -13.19 2.85 2.19
N VAL A 37 -12.36 2.62 1.17
CA VAL A 37 -12.37 1.35 0.41
C VAL A 37 -11.64 0.22 1.15
N ARG A 38 -10.58 0.53 1.89
CA ARG A 38 -9.83 -0.45 2.68
C ARG A 38 -10.72 -1.09 3.74
N LEU A 39 -11.55 -0.30 4.42
CA LEU A 39 -12.38 -0.72 5.54
C LEU A 39 -13.84 -1.04 5.15
N ASP A 40 -14.23 -0.84 3.88
CA ASP A 40 -15.55 -1.23 3.38
C ASP A 40 -15.77 -2.76 3.52
N PRO A 41 -16.81 -3.21 4.26
CA PRO A 41 -17.07 -4.63 4.48
C PRO A 41 -17.24 -5.44 3.19
N ALA A 42 -17.87 -4.86 2.15
CA ALA A 42 -18.05 -5.54 0.88
C ALA A 42 -16.71 -5.75 0.15
N SER A 43 -15.86 -4.73 0.13
CA SER A 43 -14.51 -4.78 -0.41
C SER A 43 -13.62 -5.77 0.33
N ILE A 44 -13.73 -5.83 1.66
CA ILE A 44 -13.06 -6.84 2.51
C ILE A 44 -13.49 -8.25 2.09
N ALA A 45 -14.81 -8.52 2.08
CA ALA A 45 -15.34 -9.84 1.76
C ALA A 45 -14.88 -10.32 0.36
N LYS A 46 -14.86 -9.42 -0.63
CA LYS A 46 -14.37 -9.71 -1.97
C LYS A 46 -12.89 -10.13 -1.99
N ARG A 47 -12.03 -9.42 -1.25
CA ARG A 47 -10.59 -9.75 -1.15
C ARG A 47 -10.38 -11.08 -0.43
N GLU A 48 -11.11 -11.32 0.66
CA GLU A 48 -11.05 -12.58 1.41
C GLU A 48 -11.48 -13.77 0.55
N GLN A 49 -12.57 -13.65 -0.20
CA GLN A 49 -13.04 -14.69 -1.10
C GLN A 49 -11.98 -15.05 -2.16
N ARG A 50 -11.31 -14.03 -2.73
CA ARG A 50 -10.23 -14.25 -3.69
C ARG A 50 -9.04 -14.98 -3.07
N GLN A 51 -8.61 -14.56 -1.88
CA GLN A 51 -7.52 -15.21 -1.16
C GLN A 51 -7.85 -16.66 -0.76
N GLN A 52 -9.10 -16.92 -0.36
CA GLN A 52 -9.57 -18.28 -0.09
C GLN A 52 -9.52 -19.15 -1.35
N GLY A 53 -9.95 -18.63 -2.50
CA GLY A 53 -9.86 -19.34 -3.78
C GLY A 53 -8.42 -19.72 -4.16
N MET A 54 -7.47 -18.80 -3.98
CA MET A 54 -6.04 -19.08 -4.23
C MET A 54 -5.46 -20.12 -3.25
N ARG A 55 -5.86 -20.07 -1.97
CA ARG A 55 -5.44 -21.06 -0.97
C ARG A 55 -5.98 -22.46 -1.27
N GLN A 56 -7.23 -22.58 -1.69
CA GLN A 56 -7.82 -23.88 -2.03
C GLN A 56 -7.13 -24.55 -3.24
N GLN A 57 -6.55 -23.76 -4.15
CA GLN A 57 -5.79 -24.28 -5.27
C GLN A 57 -4.38 -24.76 -4.88
N THR A 58 -3.80 -24.20 -3.83
CA THR A 58 -2.40 -24.45 -3.43
C THR A 58 -2.27 -25.40 -2.25
N ALA A 59 -3.23 -25.41 -1.32
CA ALA A 59 -3.20 -26.22 -0.11
C ALA A 59 -4.18 -27.39 -0.21
N GLY A 60 -3.65 -28.60 -0.28
CA GLY A 60 -4.44 -29.84 -0.16
C GLY A 60 -4.91 -30.15 1.26
N GLU A 61 -4.63 -29.30 2.25
CA GLU A 61 -4.96 -29.53 3.65
C GLU A 61 -5.93 -28.47 4.23
N PRO A 62 -6.97 -28.90 4.96
CA PRO A 62 -7.91 -28.00 5.61
C PRO A 62 -7.28 -27.26 6.82
N LEU A 63 -7.61 -25.98 6.96
CA LEU A 63 -7.19 -25.12 8.08
C LEU A 63 -7.53 -25.73 9.46
N SER A 64 -6.63 -25.56 10.42
CA SER A 64 -6.77 -26.03 11.79
C SER A 64 -7.90 -25.30 12.52
N LYS A 65 -8.59 -25.97 13.46
CA LYS A 65 -9.61 -25.34 14.33
C LYS A 65 -9.09 -24.10 15.09
N LYS A 66 -7.79 -24.03 15.38
CA LYS A 66 -7.17 -22.86 16.05
C LYS A 66 -7.14 -21.61 15.17
N GLU A 67 -7.04 -21.76 13.84
CA GLU A 67 -7.05 -20.61 12.92
C GLU A 67 -8.43 -19.95 12.85
N ARG A 68 -9.50 -20.70 13.09
CA ARG A 68 -10.89 -20.18 13.09
C ARG A 68 -11.22 -19.28 14.28
N GLN A 69 -10.44 -19.32 15.35
CA GLN A 69 -10.68 -18.54 16.57
C GLN A 69 -9.74 -17.32 16.69
N SER A 70 -8.83 -17.12 15.75
CA SER A 70 -7.97 -15.94 15.76
C SER A 70 -8.78 -14.70 15.38
N PRO A 71 -8.46 -13.51 15.96
CA PRO A 71 -9.10 -12.27 15.54
C PRO A 71 -9.03 -12.12 14.02
N GLN A 72 -10.11 -11.68 13.39
CA GLN A 72 -10.20 -11.63 11.93
C GLN A 72 -9.09 -10.72 11.39
N LYS A 73 -8.08 -11.35 10.77
CA LYS A 73 -6.97 -10.67 10.11
C LYS A 73 -7.28 -10.61 8.64
N HIS A 74 -7.49 -9.41 8.14
CA HIS A 74 -7.64 -9.16 6.71
C HIS A 74 -6.26 -8.92 6.11
N SER A 75 -6.04 -9.34 4.87
CA SER A 75 -4.78 -9.10 4.16
C SER A 75 -5.02 -8.25 2.93
N ILE A 76 -4.16 -7.27 2.71
CA ILE A 76 -4.07 -6.48 1.49
C ILE A 76 -2.85 -6.97 0.71
N ASP A 77 -3.08 -7.30 -0.55
CA ASP A 77 -2.04 -7.62 -1.51
C ASP A 77 -1.84 -6.41 -2.42
N GLY A 78 -0.66 -5.78 -2.34
CA GLY A 78 -0.36 -4.59 -3.12
C GLY A 78 -0.10 -4.83 -4.59
N SER A 79 0.03 -6.09 -5.03
CA SER A 79 0.06 -6.42 -6.47
C SER A 79 -1.32 -6.32 -7.10
N GLU A 80 -2.38 -6.48 -6.30
CA GLU A 80 -3.76 -6.45 -6.77
C GLU A 80 -4.48 -5.14 -6.43
N ASN A 81 -4.20 -4.57 -5.26
CA ASN A 81 -4.88 -3.38 -4.74
C ASN A 81 -3.86 -2.39 -4.13
N PRO A 82 -2.87 -1.91 -4.91
CA PRO A 82 -1.83 -0.98 -4.42
C PRO A 82 -2.43 0.28 -3.79
N GLU A 83 -3.57 0.76 -4.29
CA GLU A 83 -4.31 1.93 -3.81
C GLU A 83 -4.90 1.75 -2.40
N LEU A 84 -4.79 0.57 -1.78
CA LEU A 84 -5.22 0.32 -0.41
C LEU A 84 -4.08 0.35 0.61
N LEU A 85 -2.82 0.29 0.15
CA LEU A 85 -1.64 0.36 1.02
C LEU A 85 -1.33 1.80 1.40
N LEU A 86 -1.10 2.06 2.67
CA LEU A 86 -0.74 3.39 3.16
C LEU A 86 0.71 3.70 2.77
N PRO A 87 1.06 4.96 2.50
CA PRO A 87 2.43 5.33 2.16
C PRO A 87 3.48 4.86 3.16
N HIS A 88 3.21 4.93 4.47
CA HIS A 88 4.17 4.44 5.47
C HIS A 88 4.39 2.91 5.39
N GLU A 89 3.36 2.14 5.04
CA GLU A 89 3.47 0.68 4.88
C GLU A 89 4.40 0.31 3.71
N LEU A 90 4.31 1.07 2.61
CA LEU A 90 5.22 0.92 1.46
C LEU A 90 6.64 1.38 1.81
N PHE A 91 6.74 2.50 2.53
CA PHE A 91 8.02 3.03 2.97
C PHE A 91 8.76 2.03 3.87
N ASP A 92 8.07 1.38 4.80
CA ASP A 92 8.63 0.33 5.65
C ASP A 92 9.18 -0.85 4.83
N GLY A 93 8.44 -1.27 3.80
CA GLY A 93 8.89 -2.27 2.84
C GLY A 93 10.19 -1.85 2.13
N LEU A 94 10.29 -0.59 1.71
CA LEU A 94 11.49 -0.05 1.08
C LEU A 94 12.69 0.04 2.05
N ILE A 95 12.46 0.44 3.29
CA ILE A 95 13.50 0.59 4.33
C ILE A 95 14.19 -0.74 4.64
N THR A 96 13.56 -1.88 4.37
CA THR A 96 14.22 -3.19 4.46
C THR A 96 15.46 -3.34 3.57
N GLY A 97 15.66 -2.44 2.59
CA GLY A 97 16.92 -2.26 1.86
C GLY A 97 18.12 -1.77 2.69
N PHE A 98 17.94 -1.60 4.01
CA PHE A 98 18.98 -1.26 4.99
C PHE A 98 19.13 -2.30 6.12
N VAL A 99 18.55 -3.50 5.98
CA VAL A 99 18.77 -4.59 6.95
C VAL A 99 20.28 -4.85 7.15
N PRO A 100 20.73 -5.20 8.37
CA PRO A 100 22.13 -5.57 8.62
C PRO A 100 22.57 -6.80 7.82
N ASP A 101 21.65 -7.75 7.62
CA ASP A 101 21.90 -8.96 6.85
C ASP A 101 22.22 -8.64 5.38
N ASP A 102 23.44 -8.94 4.97
CA ASP A 102 23.99 -8.53 3.69
C ASP A 102 23.32 -9.22 2.49
N PHE A 103 22.93 -10.48 2.64
CA PHE A 103 22.20 -11.21 1.60
C PHE A 103 20.82 -10.60 1.36
N ARG A 104 20.02 -10.41 2.41
CA ARG A 104 18.69 -9.81 2.35
C ARG A 104 18.76 -8.37 1.85
N ARG A 105 19.73 -7.59 2.31
CA ARG A 105 19.94 -6.20 1.87
C ARG A 105 20.18 -6.15 0.36
N ARG A 106 21.14 -6.92 -0.15
CA ARG A 106 21.43 -6.98 -1.60
C ARG A 106 20.21 -7.45 -2.39
N HIS A 107 19.56 -8.51 -1.94
CA HIS A 107 18.38 -9.05 -2.62
C HIS A 107 17.24 -8.02 -2.70
N GLN A 108 16.96 -7.31 -1.60
CA GLN A 108 15.94 -6.27 -1.57
C GLN A 108 16.28 -5.10 -2.52
N ARG A 109 17.54 -4.66 -2.51
CA ARG A 109 17.98 -3.57 -3.40
C ARG A 109 17.88 -3.96 -4.87
N GLU A 110 18.27 -5.20 -5.20
CA GLU A 110 18.15 -5.73 -6.56
C GLU A 110 16.70 -5.79 -7.02
N ASN A 111 15.76 -6.20 -6.16
CA ASN A 111 14.33 -6.22 -6.47
C ASN A 111 13.79 -4.84 -6.88
N PHE A 112 14.38 -3.75 -6.37
CA PHE A 112 13.96 -2.38 -6.68
C PHE A 112 14.82 -1.69 -7.74
N ARG A 113 15.97 -2.27 -8.13
CA ARG A 113 16.91 -1.69 -9.11
C ARG A 113 16.21 -1.23 -10.38
N ARG A 114 15.36 -2.09 -10.97
CA ARG A 114 14.61 -1.76 -12.19
C ARG A 114 13.70 -0.54 -12.00
N GLY A 115 13.02 -0.44 -10.85
CA GLY A 115 12.11 0.65 -10.56
C GLY A 115 12.82 1.98 -10.33
N ILE A 116 13.97 1.94 -9.67
CA ILE A 116 14.82 3.11 -9.44
C ILE A 116 15.26 3.69 -10.80
N ILE A 117 15.79 2.85 -11.70
CA ILE A 117 16.22 3.27 -13.05
C ILE A 117 15.03 3.74 -13.89
N ALA A 118 13.90 3.02 -13.88
CA ALA A 118 12.71 3.38 -14.66
C ALA A 118 12.10 4.73 -14.25
N THR A 119 12.30 5.12 -12.99
CA THR A 119 11.88 6.43 -12.47
C THR A 119 12.92 7.52 -12.78
N GLY A 120 14.07 7.18 -13.38
CA GLY A 120 15.16 8.11 -13.69
C GLY A 120 15.91 8.55 -12.44
N PHE A 121 16.08 7.66 -11.48
CA PHE A 121 17.02 7.82 -10.37
C PHE A 121 18.29 7.01 -10.64
N GLU A 122 19.43 7.52 -10.17
CA GLU A 122 20.67 6.73 -10.11
C GLU A 122 20.68 5.89 -8.83
N GLU A 123 21.09 4.62 -8.93
CA GLU A 123 20.92 3.65 -7.84
C GLU A 123 21.70 3.99 -6.57
N GLU A 124 22.98 4.30 -6.70
CA GLU A 124 23.82 4.65 -5.55
C GLU A 124 23.37 5.96 -4.90
N GLU A 125 22.97 6.94 -5.71
CA GLU A 125 22.41 8.21 -5.23
C GLU A 125 21.07 8.00 -4.53
N PHE A 126 20.22 7.12 -5.06
CA PHE A 126 18.94 6.77 -4.44
C PHE A 126 19.13 6.17 -3.05
N TRP A 127 19.97 5.14 -2.92
CA TRP A 127 20.18 4.48 -1.63
C TRP A 127 20.89 5.37 -0.61
N SER A 128 21.86 6.17 -1.05
CA SER A 128 22.56 7.12 -0.15
C SER A 128 21.64 8.25 0.31
N THR A 129 20.83 8.82 -0.58
CA THR A 129 19.84 9.86 -0.27
C THR A 129 18.76 9.34 0.67
N LEU A 130 18.21 8.15 0.39
CA LEU A 130 17.21 7.52 1.24
C LEU A 130 17.76 7.21 2.64
N ARG A 131 19.01 6.74 2.74
CA ARG A 131 19.69 6.52 4.02
C ARG A 131 19.81 7.82 4.81
N SER A 132 20.23 8.90 4.16
CA SER A 132 20.37 10.21 4.79
C SER A 132 19.02 10.73 5.31
N ALA A 133 17.97 10.66 4.48
CA ALA A 133 16.62 11.08 4.85
C ALA A 133 16.02 10.28 6.02
N SER A 134 16.44 9.01 6.16
CA SER A 134 15.83 8.04 7.07
C SER A 134 16.75 7.58 8.19
N ALA A 135 17.90 8.22 8.41
CA ALA A 135 18.95 7.72 9.31
C ALA A 135 18.40 7.40 10.71
N THR A 136 17.71 8.36 11.35
CA THR A 136 17.09 8.16 12.66
C THR A 136 16.05 7.05 12.67
N TYR A 137 15.27 6.91 11.60
CA TYR A 137 14.29 5.84 11.50
C TYR A 137 14.99 4.48 11.38
N ILE A 138 15.99 4.35 10.51
CA ILE A 138 16.78 3.13 10.29
C ILE A 138 17.49 2.71 11.57
N ASP A 139 18.12 3.64 12.29
CA ASP A 139 18.85 3.34 13.53
C ASP A 139 17.92 2.85 14.64
N ASN A 140 16.68 3.34 14.67
CA ASN A 140 15.64 2.90 15.59
C ASN A 140 14.84 1.71 15.09
N TYR A 141 14.91 1.38 13.80
CA TYR A 141 14.24 0.24 13.19
C TYR A 141 14.92 -1.03 13.69
N ALA A 142 14.48 -1.51 14.85
CA ALA A 142 14.95 -2.73 15.45
C ALA A 142 14.55 -3.89 14.53
N TYR A 143 15.44 -4.27 13.61
CA TYR A 143 15.27 -5.48 12.84
C TYR A 143 15.17 -6.64 13.82
N PRO A 144 14.05 -7.39 13.85
CA PRO A 144 13.95 -8.55 14.69
C PRO A 144 15.08 -9.50 14.27
N VAL A 145 16.05 -9.68 15.17
CA VAL A 145 17.12 -10.66 14.97
C VAL A 145 16.42 -12.02 14.92
N PRO A 146 16.64 -12.85 13.88
CA PRO A 146 16.02 -14.17 13.79
C PRO A 146 16.19 -14.94 15.12
N GLY A 147 15.09 -15.44 15.68
CA GLY A 147 15.09 -16.13 16.97
C GLY A 147 14.88 -15.25 18.20
N THR A 148 14.87 -13.92 18.05
CA THR A 148 14.44 -13.01 19.12
C THR A 148 12.97 -12.65 18.92
N LYS A 149 12.17 -12.78 19.99
CA LYS A 149 10.86 -12.13 20.01
C LYS A 149 11.14 -10.63 20.03
N PRO A 150 10.55 -9.83 19.12
CA PRO A 150 10.65 -8.38 19.26
C PRO A 150 10.21 -8.04 20.69
N PRO A 151 10.99 -7.24 21.42
CA PRO A 151 10.67 -6.96 22.80
C PRO A 151 9.24 -6.37 22.85
N PRO A 152 8.38 -6.83 23.77
CA PRO A 152 7.07 -6.22 23.96
C PRO A 152 7.34 -4.87 24.62
N ILE A 153 7.63 -3.84 23.81
CA ILE A 153 7.88 -2.51 24.35
C ILE A 153 6.61 -1.68 24.15
N PRO A 154 5.74 -1.58 25.18
CA PRO A 154 4.74 -0.53 25.22
C PRO A 154 5.48 0.81 25.13
N GLY A 155 5.20 1.60 24.09
CA GLY A 155 5.89 2.87 23.83
C GLY A 155 6.66 2.94 22.51
N VAL A 156 7.27 1.84 22.06
CA VAL A 156 8.14 1.85 20.86
C VAL A 156 7.38 1.96 19.55
N ARG A 157 6.11 1.52 19.51
CA ARG A 157 5.25 1.79 18.35
C ARG A 157 5.07 3.29 18.09
N TRP A 158 5.06 4.13 19.14
CA TRP A 158 4.79 5.57 19.00
C TRP A 158 6.01 6.34 18.51
N THR A 159 7.20 6.07 19.07
CA THR A 159 8.44 6.69 18.59
C THR A 159 8.79 6.24 17.16
N MET A 160 8.59 4.96 16.84
CA MET A 160 8.79 4.46 15.47
C MET A 160 7.84 5.10 14.47
N CYS A 161 6.59 5.31 14.85
CA CYS A 161 5.58 5.94 14.00
C CYS A 161 5.94 7.39 13.63
N ARG A 162 6.34 8.20 14.62
CA ARG A 162 6.77 9.59 14.36
C ARG A 162 8.02 9.64 13.48
N GLU A 163 9.02 8.80 13.76
CA GLU A 163 10.25 8.77 12.96
C GLU A 163 10.00 8.24 11.54
N ALA A 164 9.10 7.26 11.36
CA ALA A 164 8.68 6.78 10.04
C ALA A 164 8.03 7.91 9.23
N PHE A 165 7.10 8.66 9.83
CA PHE A 165 6.46 9.82 9.19
C PHE A 165 7.47 10.89 8.79
N LEU A 166 8.40 11.24 9.69
CA LEU A 166 9.44 12.22 9.39
C LEU A 166 10.38 11.75 8.28
N ALA A 167 10.81 10.48 8.31
CA ALA A 167 11.67 9.89 7.29
C ALA A 167 10.98 9.85 5.91
N LEU A 168 9.71 9.42 5.86
CA LEU A 168 8.93 9.43 4.62
C LEU A 168 8.80 10.84 4.05
N ASN A 169 8.51 11.85 4.87
CA ASN A 169 8.40 13.23 4.40
C ASN A 169 9.73 13.82 3.94
N ARG A 170 10.85 13.52 4.62
CA ARG A 170 12.19 13.90 4.16
C ARG A 170 12.55 13.23 2.83
N ALA A 171 12.20 11.95 2.65
CA ALA A 171 12.40 11.26 1.38
C ALA A 171 11.58 11.90 0.26
N ARG A 172 10.31 12.23 0.50
CA ARG A 172 9.46 12.97 -0.44
C ARG A 172 10.04 14.35 -0.81
N GLN A 173 10.63 15.06 0.15
CA GLN A 173 11.31 16.33 -0.11
C GLN A 173 12.55 16.14 -0.99
N ALA A 174 13.35 15.10 -0.73
CA ALA A 174 14.59 14.84 -1.47
C ALA A 174 14.35 14.37 -2.91
N PHE A 175 13.38 13.48 -3.13
CA PHE A 175 13.12 12.86 -4.44
C PHE A 175 12.02 13.57 -5.27
N GLY A 176 11.31 14.51 -4.65
CA GLY A 176 10.06 15.06 -5.16
C GLY A 176 8.87 14.16 -4.81
N LYS A 177 7.84 14.72 -4.15
CA LYS A 177 6.73 13.96 -3.56
C LYS A 177 6.07 13.01 -4.56
N GLU A 178 5.62 13.55 -5.70
CA GLU A 178 4.89 12.76 -6.69
C GLU A 178 5.75 11.65 -7.28
N LYS A 179 7.00 11.97 -7.66
CA LYS A 179 7.95 11.01 -8.23
C LYS A 179 8.26 9.88 -7.26
N PHE A 180 8.45 10.20 -5.98
CA PHE A 180 8.70 9.22 -4.93
C PHE A 180 7.48 8.36 -4.60
N ASP A 181 6.30 8.98 -4.44
CA ASP A 181 5.06 8.24 -4.18
C ASP A 181 4.74 7.31 -5.36
N ARG A 182 4.91 7.76 -6.61
CA ARG A 182 4.79 6.92 -7.79
C ARG A 182 5.73 5.72 -7.74
N PHE A 183 7.00 5.92 -7.38
CA PHE A 183 7.95 4.82 -7.19
C PHE A 183 7.47 3.81 -6.13
N LEU A 184 6.98 4.29 -4.98
CA LEU A 184 6.44 3.42 -3.93
C LEU A 184 5.27 2.57 -4.45
N TYR A 185 4.31 3.19 -5.13
CA TYR A 185 3.12 2.49 -5.60
C TYR A 185 3.35 1.59 -6.82
N GLU A 186 4.25 1.95 -7.74
CA GLU A 186 4.52 1.14 -8.94
C GLU A 186 5.48 -0.02 -8.66
N PHE A 187 6.45 0.14 -7.75
CA PHE A 187 7.54 -0.84 -7.58
C PHE A 187 7.60 -1.48 -6.20
N VAL A 188 7.16 -0.78 -5.14
CA VAL A 188 7.18 -1.33 -3.77
C VAL A 188 5.87 -2.05 -3.45
N ALA A 189 4.73 -1.44 -3.78
CA ALA A 189 3.41 -2.01 -3.51
C ALA A 189 3.23 -3.44 -4.06
N PRO A 190 3.66 -3.79 -5.29
CA PRO A 190 3.48 -5.15 -5.80
C PRO A 190 4.22 -6.25 -5.01
N THR A 191 5.20 -5.87 -4.19
CA THR A 191 5.95 -6.80 -3.34
C THR A 191 5.51 -6.74 -1.87
N THR A 192 4.49 -5.92 -1.57
CA THR A 192 4.05 -5.64 -0.21
C THR A 192 2.73 -6.34 0.09
N GLN A 193 2.70 -7.04 1.22
CA GLN A 193 1.49 -7.63 1.77
C GLN A 193 1.32 -7.16 3.22
N VAL A 194 0.16 -6.57 3.52
CA VAL A 194 -0.13 -6.07 4.87
C VAL A 194 -1.34 -6.79 5.46
N GLY A 195 -1.14 -7.35 6.65
CA GLY A 195 -2.22 -7.85 7.49
C GLY A 195 -2.72 -6.76 8.44
N TYR A 196 -4.03 -6.58 8.55
CA TYR A 196 -4.63 -5.68 9.53
C TYR A 196 -5.80 -6.34 10.26
N GLY A 197 -6.07 -5.90 11.48
CA GLY A 197 -7.23 -6.31 12.26
C GLY A 197 -8.24 -5.17 12.35
N THR A 198 -9.51 -5.50 12.47
CA THR A 198 -10.64 -4.55 12.59
C THR A 198 -11.22 -4.51 14.00
N ASN A 199 -10.52 -5.06 15.00
CA ASN A 199 -11.03 -5.15 16.37
C ASN A 199 -10.96 -3.83 17.15
N ALA A 200 -10.35 -2.79 16.59
CA ALA A 200 -10.37 -1.45 17.17
C ALA A 200 -11.78 -0.86 17.12
N ALA A 201 -12.10 0.01 18.08
CA ALA A 201 -13.40 0.69 18.09
C ALA A 201 -13.57 1.60 16.85
N ASP A 202 -12.48 2.20 16.38
CA ASP A 202 -12.43 2.96 15.14
C ASP A 202 -11.11 2.65 14.39
N PRO A 203 -11.11 1.63 13.51
CA PRO A 203 -9.93 1.26 12.74
C PRO A 203 -9.46 2.38 11.78
N ALA A 204 -10.36 3.28 11.36
CA ALA A 204 -10.01 4.37 10.47
C ALA A 204 -9.23 5.45 11.23
N ALA A 205 -9.67 5.82 12.43
CA ALA A 205 -8.95 6.76 13.29
C ALA A 205 -7.55 6.24 13.64
N ASP A 206 -7.42 4.95 13.99
CA ASP A 206 -6.11 4.35 14.29
C ASP A 206 -5.15 4.43 13.11
N LEU A 207 -5.63 4.15 11.89
CA LEU A 207 -4.79 4.21 10.69
C LEU A 207 -4.43 5.65 10.30
N ARG A 208 -5.35 6.61 10.46
CA ARG A 208 -5.04 8.05 10.25
C ARG A 208 -3.98 8.51 11.23
N PHE A 209 -4.17 8.19 12.50
CA PHE A 209 -3.25 8.54 13.57
C PHE A 209 -1.83 8.04 13.27
N VAL A 210 -1.67 6.81 12.78
CA VAL A 210 -0.35 6.28 12.36
C VAL A 210 0.19 7.00 11.13
N GLU A 211 -0.62 7.23 10.10
CA GLU A 211 -0.18 7.93 8.87
C GLU A 211 0.23 9.39 9.15
N GLU A 212 -0.30 10.01 10.19
CA GLU A 212 0.01 11.38 10.64
C GLU A 212 1.20 11.44 11.62
N GLY A 213 1.91 10.31 11.79
CA GLY A 213 3.09 10.24 12.65
C GLY A 213 2.77 10.20 14.13
N CYS A 214 1.59 9.69 14.48
CA CYS A 214 1.11 9.50 15.83
C CYS A 214 0.97 10.81 16.63
N ASN A 215 0.33 11.81 16.01
CA ASN A 215 0.06 13.14 16.58
C ASN A 215 -1.44 13.36 16.88
#